data_AF-A0A836E2J1-F1
#
_entry.id   AF-A0A836E2J1-F1
#
_cell.length_a   1.000
_cell.length_b   1.000
_cell.length_c   1.000
_cell.angle_alpha   90.00
_cell.angle_beta   90.00
_cell.angle_gamma   90.00
#
_symmetry.space_group_name_H-M   'P 1'
#
loop_
_entity.id
_entity.type
_entity.pdbx_description
1 polymer ?
#
loop_
_entity_poly.entity_id
_entity_poly.type
_entity_poly.pdbx_seq_one_letter_code
_entity_poly.pdbx_strand_id
1 'polypeptide(L)'
;MSLDYRFESARLTSFKNWPCSWTKPEELAAAGFFYTGESDKVKCFECNIEICQWREEDNPMVDHQRWSGKYHEDREIEERVNSTLKELTSRPKHPEYASYAARLASYDRWPKAMSQTKEELATAGFYYTGSGDQTLCYHCGGGLRDWEPNDDPWVEHAKWFDYCPYLLLTKGIEFVSNITGRTYIGAENIPEVDKLNEKLEKADSESTASGSSQNSISSEITNNTEASAVSSEAKSEEQSVQSQGDKPCDKDARLCKICYSREVRIVFMPCGHLLACAECAKNMKICGVCRKNVELTVQVYIS
;
A
#
# COMPACT_ATOMS: atom_id res chain seq x y z
N MET A 1 -42.84 0.96 36.57
CA MET A 1 -41.96 2.11 36.29
C MET A 1 -40.67 1.56 35.72
N SER A 2 -40.29 2.00 34.51
CA SER A 2 -38.93 1.79 34.02
C SER A 2 -37.98 2.56 34.94
N LEU A 3 -36.97 1.89 35.49
CA LEU A 3 -35.94 2.53 36.31
C LEU A 3 -35.07 3.41 35.40
N ASP A 4 -34.89 4.67 35.78
CA ASP A 4 -34.02 5.60 35.04
C ASP A 4 -32.57 5.41 35.49
N TYR A 5 -31.79 4.70 34.67
CA TYR A 5 -30.38 4.40 34.94
C TYR A 5 -29.42 5.58 34.74
N ARG A 6 -29.91 6.78 34.39
CA ARG A 6 -29.09 8.01 34.43
C ARG A 6 -28.61 8.32 35.85
N PHE A 7 -29.39 7.93 36.86
CA PHE A 7 -29.02 8.07 38.26
C PHE A 7 -28.14 6.90 38.71
N GLU A 8 -26.96 7.20 39.27
CA GLU A 8 -26.04 6.19 39.79
C GLU A 8 -26.67 5.32 40.87
N SER A 9 -27.52 5.89 41.73
CA SER A 9 -28.27 5.15 42.74
C SER A 9 -29.21 4.10 42.13
N ALA A 10 -29.84 4.40 40.99
CA ALA A 10 -30.66 3.43 40.25
C ALA A 10 -29.80 2.32 39.63
N ARG A 11 -28.59 2.65 39.18
CA ARG A 11 -27.62 1.64 38.71
C ARG A 11 -27.15 0.75 39.85
N LEU A 12 -26.75 1.32 40.98
CA LEU A 12 -26.28 0.55 42.13
C LEU A 12 -27.36 -0.41 42.67
N THR A 13 -28.62 0.02 42.72
CA THR A 13 -29.74 -0.83 43.16
C THR A 13 -30.04 -1.99 42.20
N SER A 14 -29.58 -1.94 40.94
CA SER A 14 -29.74 -3.05 39.99
C SER A 14 -28.88 -4.28 40.33
N PHE A 15 -27.77 -4.11 41.07
CA PHE A 15 -26.82 -5.17 41.43
C PHE A 15 -27.32 -6.11 42.54
N LYS A 16 -28.64 -6.21 42.72
CA LYS A 16 -29.22 -7.18 43.63
C LYS A 16 -28.87 -8.60 43.14
N ASN A 17 -28.28 -9.40 44.02
CA ASN A 17 -27.78 -10.75 43.73
C ASN A 17 -26.66 -10.79 42.68
N TRP A 18 -25.83 -9.74 42.61
CA TRP A 18 -24.63 -9.74 41.77
C TRP A 18 -23.71 -10.93 42.10
N PRO A 19 -23.32 -11.77 41.12
CA PRO A 19 -22.62 -13.01 41.40
C PRO A 19 -21.09 -12.88 41.48
N CYS A 20 -20.51 -11.74 41.08
CA CYS A 20 -19.06 -11.54 41.05
C CYS A 20 -18.59 -10.80 42.31
N SER A 21 -17.76 -11.43 43.14
CA SER A 21 -17.31 -10.86 44.42
C SER A 21 -16.08 -9.94 44.31
N TRP A 22 -15.27 -10.10 43.25
CA TRP A 22 -14.06 -9.30 43.06
C TRP A 22 -14.35 -7.95 42.39
N THR A 23 -15.34 -7.88 41.52
CA THR A 23 -15.76 -6.62 40.90
C THR A 23 -16.90 -5.99 41.68
N LYS A 24 -16.64 -4.81 42.27
CA LYS A 24 -17.59 -4.16 43.17
C LYS A 24 -18.72 -3.46 42.42
N PRO A 25 -19.99 -3.66 42.82
CA PRO A 25 -21.14 -2.93 42.28
C PRO A 25 -20.99 -1.41 42.27
N GLU A 26 -20.32 -0.83 43.27
CA GLU A 26 -20.08 0.61 43.36
C GLU A 26 -19.18 1.10 42.22
N GLU A 27 -18.12 0.35 41.91
CA GLU A 27 -17.17 0.69 40.84
C GLU A 27 -17.82 0.53 39.46
N LEU A 28 -18.66 -0.49 39.27
CA LEU A 28 -19.46 -0.69 38.06
C LEU A 28 -20.51 0.43 37.88
N ALA A 29 -21.24 0.77 38.94
CA ALA A 29 -22.25 1.83 38.91
C ALA A 29 -21.61 3.21 38.64
N ALA A 30 -20.47 3.52 39.26
CA ALA A 30 -19.68 4.73 39.02
C ALA A 30 -19.15 4.79 37.59
N ALA A 31 -18.77 3.64 37.01
CA ALA A 31 -18.41 3.52 35.60
C ALA A 31 -19.59 3.65 34.63
N GLY A 32 -20.83 3.78 35.11
CA GLY A 32 -22.01 3.94 34.27
C GLY A 32 -22.75 2.64 33.95
N PHE A 33 -22.40 1.53 34.60
CA PHE A 33 -23.02 0.24 34.37
C PHE A 33 -24.18 -0.05 35.32
N PHE A 34 -25.21 -0.70 34.80
CA PHE A 34 -26.24 -1.37 35.59
C PHE A 34 -26.22 -2.87 35.29
N TYR A 35 -26.61 -3.69 36.27
CA TYR A 35 -26.67 -5.14 36.13
C TYR A 35 -27.88 -5.55 35.29
N THR A 36 -27.64 -6.45 34.33
CA THR A 36 -28.69 -6.97 33.45
C THR A 36 -29.56 -8.05 34.09
N GLY A 37 -29.10 -8.64 35.21
CA GLY A 37 -29.75 -9.79 35.85
C GLY A 37 -29.29 -11.15 35.32
N GLU A 38 -28.38 -11.18 34.33
CA GLU A 38 -27.87 -12.39 33.70
C GLU A 38 -26.35 -12.54 33.95
N SER A 39 -25.94 -13.66 34.56
CA SER A 39 -24.52 -13.96 34.84
C SER A 39 -23.81 -12.77 35.49
N ASP A 40 -22.61 -12.41 35.05
CA ASP A 40 -21.90 -11.20 35.44
C ASP A 40 -22.01 -10.09 34.37
N LYS A 41 -23.10 -10.07 33.60
CA LYS A 41 -23.25 -9.12 32.49
C LYS A 41 -23.80 -7.79 32.98
N VAL A 42 -23.10 -6.71 32.65
CA VAL A 42 -23.52 -5.34 32.92
C VAL A 42 -23.71 -4.56 31.63
N LYS A 43 -24.52 -3.49 31.68
CA LYS A 43 -24.83 -2.64 30.52
C LYS A 43 -24.66 -1.17 30.87
N CYS A 44 -24.03 -0.40 29.98
CA CYS A 44 -23.90 1.04 30.18
C CYS A 44 -25.23 1.75 29.91
N PHE A 45 -25.63 2.69 30.78
CA PHE A 45 -26.88 3.44 30.62
C PHE A 45 -26.87 4.39 29.41
N GLU A 46 -25.70 4.82 28.95
CA GLU A 46 -25.54 5.84 27.90
C GLU A 46 -25.16 5.22 26.55
N CYS A 47 -24.00 4.55 26.49
CA CYS A 47 -23.48 3.99 25.24
C CYS A 47 -24.02 2.59 24.92
N ASN A 48 -24.82 2.00 25.82
CA ASN A 48 -25.44 0.67 25.69
C ASN A 48 -24.48 -0.51 25.52
N ILE A 49 -23.16 -0.33 25.70
CA ILE A 49 -22.20 -1.44 25.67
C ILE A 49 -22.51 -2.45 26.77
N GLU A 50 -22.38 -3.74 26.45
CA GLU A 50 -22.55 -4.84 27.39
C GLU A 50 -21.19 -5.51 27.63
N ILE A 51 -20.84 -5.72 28.89
CA ILE A 51 -19.57 -6.34 29.30
C ILE A 51 -19.86 -7.46 30.29
N CYS A 52 -19.20 -8.60 30.11
CA CYS A 52 -19.30 -9.79 30.97
C CYS A 52 -17.93 -10.49 31.07
N GLN A 53 -17.86 -11.59 31.82
CA GLN A 53 -16.64 -12.36 32.09
C GLN A 53 -15.57 -11.55 32.85
N TRP A 54 -15.99 -10.81 33.86
CA TRP A 54 -15.15 -9.97 34.70
C TRP A 54 -14.12 -10.80 35.48
N ARG A 55 -12.87 -10.34 35.45
CA ARG A 55 -11.73 -10.91 36.18
C ARG A 55 -11.33 -10.02 37.35
N GLU A 56 -10.50 -10.54 38.24
CA GLU A 56 -10.05 -9.83 39.43
C GLU A 56 -9.20 -8.60 39.09
N GLU A 57 -8.50 -8.65 37.95
CA GLU A 57 -7.66 -7.58 37.42
C GLU A 57 -8.38 -6.51 36.59
N ASP A 58 -9.66 -6.73 36.26
CA ASP A 58 -10.40 -5.84 35.36
C ASP A 58 -10.80 -4.53 36.07
N ASN A 59 -10.78 -3.42 35.31
CA ASN A 59 -11.18 -2.11 35.82
C ASN A 59 -12.42 -1.61 35.06
N PRO A 60 -13.57 -1.45 35.73
CA PRO A 60 -14.82 -1.07 35.08
C PRO A 60 -14.73 0.16 34.18
N MET A 61 -14.04 1.22 34.62
CA MET A 61 -13.93 2.44 33.82
C MET A 61 -13.01 2.26 32.61
N VAL A 62 -11.88 1.58 32.79
CA VAL A 62 -10.93 1.32 31.69
C VAL A 62 -11.56 0.42 30.65
N ASP A 63 -12.25 -0.65 31.06
CA ASP A 63 -12.94 -1.54 30.14
C ASP A 63 -14.14 -0.85 29.49
N HIS A 64 -14.88 0.00 30.22
CA HIS A 64 -15.90 0.84 29.62
C HIS A 64 -15.32 1.70 28.50
N GLN A 65 -14.24 2.43 28.77
CA GLN A 65 -13.59 3.26 27.76
C GLN A 65 -13.13 2.41 26.57
N ARG A 66 -12.44 1.30 26.82
CA ARG A 66 -11.89 0.39 25.82
C ARG A 66 -12.94 -0.21 24.87
N TRP A 67 -14.10 -0.58 25.40
CA TRP A 67 -15.15 -1.28 24.65
C TRP A 67 -16.31 -0.39 24.22
N SER A 68 -16.44 0.83 24.77
CA SER A 68 -17.37 1.83 24.26
C SER A 68 -16.91 2.28 22.87
N GLY A 69 -17.79 2.13 21.87
CA GLY A 69 -17.44 2.26 20.44
C GLY A 69 -16.69 3.54 20.02
N LYS A 70 -16.69 4.59 20.85
CA LYS A 70 -15.95 5.83 20.63
C LYS A 70 -14.42 5.61 20.55
N TYR A 71 -13.84 4.84 21.47
CA TYR A 71 -12.39 4.53 21.42
C TYR A 71 -12.03 3.43 20.42
N HIS A 72 -12.98 2.58 20.04
CA HIS A 72 -12.74 1.56 19.01
C HIS A 72 -12.69 2.18 17.62
N GLU A 73 -13.61 3.10 17.30
CA GLU A 73 -13.56 3.88 16.05
C GLU A 73 -12.34 4.81 16.03
N ASP A 74 -12.08 5.58 17.09
CA ASP A 74 -10.95 6.51 17.13
C ASP A 74 -9.59 5.78 17.04
N ARG A 75 -9.46 4.60 17.66
CA ARG A 75 -8.23 3.78 17.58
C ARG A 75 -8.05 3.12 16.22
N GLU A 76 -9.11 2.60 15.60
CA GLU A 76 -9.03 2.06 14.23
C GLU A 76 -8.70 3.16 13.21
N ILE A 77 -9.23 4.37 13.42
CA ILE A 77 -8.89 5.55 12.62
C ILE A 77 -7.43 5.94 12.85
N GLU A 78 -6.97 6.04 14.09
CA GLU A 78 -5.60 6.38 14.44
C GLU A 78 -4.59 5.36 13.90
N GLU A 79 -4.87 4.05 14.03
CA GLU A 79 -4.02 2.99 13.47
C GLU A 79 -3.96 3.08 11.93
N ARG A 80 -5.07 3.40 11.25
CA ARG A 80 -5.10 3.63 9.81
C ARG A 80 -4.37 4.90 9.38
N VAL A 81 -4.51 6.00 10.11
CA VAL A 81 -3.79 7.25 9.87
C VAL A 81 -2.29 7.04 10.06
N ASN A 82 -1.88 6.38 11.15
CA ASN A 82 -0.48 6.06 11.42
C ASN A 82 0.11 5.12 10.37
N SER A 83 -0.66 4.15 9.88
CA SER A 83 -0.24 3.30 8.76
C SER A 83 -0.04 4.12 7.49
N THR A 84 -0.96 5.03 7.18
CA THR A 84 -0.88 5.90 6.00
C THR A 84 0.32 6.85 6.10
N LEU A 85 0.56 7.47 7.27
CA LEU A 85 1.73 8.31 7.52
C LEU A 85 3.05 7.55 7.41
N LYS A 86 3.08 6.30 7.88
CA LYS A 86 4.24 5.42 7.74
C LYS A 86 4.53 5.08 6.28
N GLU A 87 3.50 4.88 5.46
CA GLU A 87 3.66 4.68 4.03
C GLU A 87 4.11 5.97 3.33
N LEU A 88 3.51 7.12 3.66
CA LEU A 88 3.88 8.43 3.12
C LEU A 88 5.34 8.83 3.42
N THR A 89 5.88 8.36 4.55
CA THR A 89 7.27 8.62 4.95
C THR A 89 8.25 7.51 4.52
N SER A 90 7.77 6.52 3.76
CA SER A 90 8.62 5.42 3.30
C SER A 90 9.65 5.90 2.27
N ARG A 91 10.82 5.26 2.25
CA ARG A 91 11.87 5.58 1.28
C ARG A 91 11.46 5.10 -0.13
N PRO A 92 11.87 5.80 -1.19
CA PRO A 92 11.66 5.32 -2.55
C PRO A 92 12.23 3.90 -2.73
N LYS A 93 11.49 3.01 -3.40
CA LYS A 93 11.96 1.66 -3.69
C LYS A 93 13.12 1.63 -4.70
N HIS A 94 13.20 2.64 -5.57
CA HIS A 94 14.26 2.83 -6.55
C HIS A 94 14.86 4.23 -6.42
N PRO A 95 15.70 4.48 -5.40
CA PRO A 95 16.31 5.79 -5.15
C PRO A 95 17.17 6.31 -6.31
N GLU A 96 17.74 5.41 -7.11
CA GLU A 96 18.53 5.74 -8.31
C GLU A 96 17.71 6.48 -9.38
N TYR A 97 16.37 6.33 -9.34
CA TYR A 97 15.41 7.00 -10.21
C TYR A 97 14.61 8.09 -9.48
N ALA A 98 15.07 8.55 -8.31
CA ALA A 98 14.38 9.57 -7.53
C ALA A 98 14.32 10.94 -8.23
N SER A 99 15.37 11.30 -8.97
CA SER A 99 15.38 12.54 -9.75
C SER A 99 14.62 12.37 -11.06
N TYR A 100 13.89 13.41 -11.46
CA TYR A 100 13.22 13.46 -12.76
C TYR A 100 14.19 13.19 -13.92
N ALA A 101 15.39 13.78 -13.87
CA ALA A 101 16.41 13.61 -14.90
C ALA A 101 16.86 12.15 -15.06
N ALA A 102 17.04 11.41 -13.95
CA ALA A 102 17.39 10.00 -14.00
C ALA A 102 16.27 9.15 -14.62
N ARG A 103 15.00 9.43 -14.28
CA ARG A 103 13.85 8.77 -14.92
C ARG A 103 13.80 9.06 -16.40
N LEU A 104 13.90 10.32 -16.79
CA LEU A 104 13.84 10.73 -18.19
C LEU A 104 14.94 10.07 -19.03
N ALA A 105 16.15 9.94 -18.47
CA ALA A 105 17.29 9.29 -19.13
C ALA A 105 17.07 7.78 -19.38
N SER A 106 16.21 7.11 -18.60
CA SER A 106 15.91 5.69 -18.81
C SER A 106 15.18 5.41 -20.13
N TYR A 107 14.53 6.41 -20.72
CA TYR A 107 13.69 6.28 -21.92
C TYR A 107 14.44 6.38 -23.25
N ASP A 108 15.78 6.27 -23.26
CA ASP A 108 16.59 6.33 -24.49
C ASP A 108 16.11 5.34 -25.57
N ARG A 109 15.67 4.15 -25.16
CA ARG A 109 15.16 3.08 -26.04
C ARG A 109 13.64 2.89 -25.95
N TRP A 110 12.91 3.91 -25.53
CA TRP A 110 11.44 3.85 -25.48
C TRP A 110 10.85 3.68 -26.89
N PRO A 111 9.86 2.79 -27.11
CA PRO A 111 9.34 2.56 -28.45
C PRO A 111 8.63 3.81 -29.00
N LYS A 112 9.04 4.26 -30.19
CA LYS A 112 8.47 5.46 -30.84
C LYS A 112 6.98 5.36 -31.18
N ALA A 113 6.44 4.15 -31.21
CA ALA A 113 5.02 3.90 -31.50
C ALA A 113 4.11 4.09 -30.27
N MET A 114 4.69 4.25 -29.08
CA MET A 114 3.90 4.52 -27.87
C MET A 114 3.34 5.93 -27.92
N SER A 115 2.10 6.08 -27.44
CA SER A 115 1.44 7.40 -27.39
C SER A 115 1.91 8.23 -26.20
N GLN A 116 2.21 7.57 -25.08
CA GLN A 116 2.73 8.21 -23.88
C GLN A 116 4.17 8.69 -24.13
N THR A 117 4.41 9.96 -23.88
CA THR A 117 5.74 10.56 -23.97
C THR A 117 6.58 10.19 -22.75
N LYS A 118 7.91 10.18 -22.93
CA LYS A 118 8.84 9.93 -21.83
C LYS A 118 8.74 11.01 -20.74
N GLU A 119 8.41 12.24 -21.12
CA GLU A 119 8.19 13.37 -20.20
C GLU A 119 6.95 13.13 -19.32
N GLU A 120 5.82 12.69 -19.90
CA GLU A 120 4.60 12.38 -19.15
C GLU A 120 4.81 11.23 -18.18
N LEU A 121 5.45 10.14 -18.63
CA LEU A 121 5.76 8.99 -17.79
C LEU A 121 6.75 9.34 -16.66
N ALA A 122 7.84 10.04 -16.97
CA ALA A 122 8.82 10.48 -15.98
C ALA A 122 8.24 11.47 -14.96
N THR A 123 7.34 12.34 -15.40
CA THR A 123 6.61 13.27 -14.53
C THR A 123 5.66 12.50 -13.61
N ALA A 124 4.97 11.47 -14.10
CA ALA A 124 4.15 10.58 -13.27
C ALA A 124 4.93 9.63 -12.35
N GLY A 125 6.26 9.77 -12.32
CA GLY A 125 7.16 9.02 -11.43
C GLY A 125 7.64 7.71 -12.02
N PHE A 126 7.35 7.41 -13.29
CA PHE A 126 7.76 6.18 -13.95
C PHE A 126 9.14 6.29 -14.60
N TYR A 127 9.89 5.19 -14.58
CA TYR A 127 11.09 4.99 -15.39
C TYR A 127 10.91 3.75 -16.27
N TYR A 128 11.61 3.71 -17.40
CA TYR A 128 11.55 2.60 -18.33
C TYR A 128 12.48 1.46 -17.89
N THR A 129 11.99 0.23 -17.92
CA THR A 129 12.78 -0.95 -17.54
C THR A 129 13.73 -1.43 -18.65
N GLY A 130 13.60 -0.89 -19.87
CA GLY A 130 14.39 -1.31 -21.03
C GLY A 130 13.78 -2.46 -21.84
N SER A 131 12.60 -2.95 -21.48
CA SER A 131 11.92 -4.06 -22.14
C SER A 131 10.46 -3.73 -22.48
N GLY A 132 10.08 -3.93 -23.75
CA GLY A 132 8.73 -3.68 -24.24
C GLY A 132 8.28 -2.23 -23.99
N ASP A 133 7.12 -2.07 -23.37
CA ASP A 133 6.60 -0.80 -22.88
C ASP A 133 6.51 -0.76 -21.35
N GLN A 134 7.25 -1.64 -20.67
CA GLN A 134 7.14 -1.79 -19.22
C GLN A 134 7.81 -0.62 -18.50
N THR A 135 7.08 -0.02 -17.56
CA THR A 135 7.53 1.10 -16.75
C THR A 135 7.31 0.83 -15.26
N LEU A 136 8.18 1.34 -14.40
CA LEU A 136 8.10 1.20 -12.94
C LEU A 136 8.09 2.57 -12.26
N CYS A 137 7.23 2.76 -11.27
CA CYS A 137 7.30 3.95 -10.43
C CYS A 137 8.52 3.88 -9.51
N TYR A 138 9.34 4.91 -9.48
CA TYR A 138 10.55 4.92 -8.65
C TYR A 138 10.25 4.80 -7.14
N HIS A 139 9.10 5.35 -6.71
CA HIS A 139 8.81 5.46 -5.28
C HIS A 139 8.09 4.22 -4.76
N CYS A 140 6.95 3.85 -5.34
CA CYS A 140 6.17 2.69 -4.88
C CYS A 140 6.61 1.38 -5.51
N GLY A 141 7.46 1.40 -6.55
CA GLY A 141 7.86 0.22 -7.32
C GLY A 141 6.72 -0.43 -8.13
N GLY A 142 5.58 0.24 -8.26
CA GLY A 142 4.44 -0.24 -9.04
C GLY A 142 4.77 -0.28 -10.53
N GLY A 143 4.47 -1.40 -11.19
CA GLY A 143 4.78 -1.63 -12.60
C GLY A 143 3.55 -1.61 -13.49
N LEU A 144 3.65 -0.90 -14.61
CA LEU A 144 2.66 -0.84 -15.68
C LEU A 144 3.29 -1.28 -17.01
N ARG A 145 2.46 -1.80 -17.89
CA ARG A 145 2.78 -2.25 -19.25
C ARG A 145 1.48 -2.34 -20.05
N ASP A 146 1.58 -2.66 -21.33
CA ASP A 146 0.46 -2.75 -22.26
C ASP A 146 -0.31 -1.40 -22.33
N TRP A 147 0.44 -0.29 -22.43
CA TRP A 147 -0.10 1.07 -22.45
C TRP A 147 -0.95 1.31 -23.70
N GLU A 148 -2.19 1.76 -23.49
CA GLU A 148 -3.11 2.10 -24.56
C GLU A 148 -2.94 3.57 -25.00
N PRO A 149 -3.27 3.94 -26.25
CA PRO A 149 -3.08 5.30 -26.74
C PRO A 149 -3.73 6.42 -25.91
N ASN A 150 -4.80 6.11 -25.17
CA ASN A 150 -5.55 7.07 -24.38
C ASN A 150 -5.22 7.01 -22.87
N ASP A 151 -4.26 6.17 -22.46
CA ASP A 151 -3.90 6.05 -21.06
C ASP A 151 -3.13 7.29 -20.59
N ASP A 152 -3.63 7.91 -19.52
CA ASP A 152 -2.90 8.96 -18.81
C ASP A 152 -2.05 8.33 -17.68
N PRO A 153 -0.74 8.60 -17.64
CA PRO A 153 0.14 7.98 -16.65
C PRO A 153 -0.24 8.25 -15.19
N TRP A 154 -0.75 9.44 -14.85
CA TRP A 154 -1.19 9.73 -13.48
C TRP A 154 -2.48 9.01 -13.11
N VAL A 155 -3.40 8.92 -14.06
CA VAL A 155 -4.67 8.20 -13.89
C VAL A 155 -4.41 6.71 -13.72
N GLU A 156 -3.57 6.10 -14.55
CA GLU A 156 -3.21 4.69 -14.38
C GLU A 156 -2.42 4.47 -13.07
N HIS A 157 -1.53 5.39 -12.71
CA HIS A 157 -0.85 5.34 -11.40
C HIS A 157 -1.88 5.31 -10.25
N ALA A 158 -2.88 6.19 -10.30
CA ALA A 158 -3.93 6.25 -9.28
C ALA A 158 -4.89 5.06 -9.31
N LYS A 159 -5.23 4.51 -10.47
CA LYS A 159 -6.09 3.32 -10.55
C LYS A 159 -5.45 2.09 -9.92
N TRP A 160 -4.14 1.92 -10.09
CA TRP A 160 -3.44 0.67 -9.75
C TRP A 160 -2.61 0.75 -8.46
N PHE A 161 -2.07 1.91 -8.12
CA PHE A 161 -1.19 2.12 -6.96
C PHE A 161 -1.62 3.36 -6.17
N ASP A 162 -2.86 3.33 -5.73
CA ASP A 162 -3.60 4.41 -5.09
C ASP A 162 -3.09 4.81 -3.67
N TYR A 163 -2.13 4.06 -3.13
CA TYR A 163 -1.38 4.39 -1.91
C TYR A 163 0.08 4.78 -2.17
N CYS A 164 0.47 5.01 -3.44
CA CYS A 164 1.84 5.43 -3.74
C CYS A 164 2.16 6.77 -3.07
N PRO A 165 3.22 6.86 -2.22
CA PRO A 165 3.55 8.10 -1.53
C PRO A 165 3.85 9.26 -2.47
N TYR A 166 4.57 8.99 -3.57
CA TYR A 166 4.85 10.00 -4.58
C TYR A 166 3.58 10.51 -5.27
N LEU A 167 2.64 9.61 -5.58
CA LEU A 167 1.36 9.96 -6.18
C LEU A 167 0.53 10.83 -5.22
N LEU A 168 0.39 10.40 -3.97
CA LEU A 168 -0.37 11.13 -2.95
C LEU A 168 0.25 12.50 -2.67
N LEU A 169 1.57 12.58 -2.58
CA LEU A 169 2.28 13.85 -2.36
C LEU A 169 2.18 14.79 -3.56
N THR A 170 2.24 14.27 -4.79
CA THR A 170 2.29 15.11 -6.01
C THR A 170 0.91 15.48 -6.54
N LYS A 171 -0.07 14.58 -6.43
CA LYS A 171 -1.43 14.76 -6.99
C LYS A 171 -2.50 14.98 -5.94
N GLY A 172 -2.24 14.62 -4.68
CA GLY A 172 -3.18 14.76 -3.58
C GLY A 172 -4.19 13.62 -3.48
N ILE A 173 -4.77 13.47 -2.28
CA ILE A 173 -5.76 12.43 -1.96
C ILE A 173 -7.05 12.61 -2.76
N GLU A 174 -7.49 13.85 -3.02
CA GLU A 174 -8.71 14.10 -3.79
C GLU A 174 -8.62 13.59 -5.22
N PHE A 175 -7.49 13.81 -5.89
CA PHE A 175 -7.24 13.29 -7.24
C PHE A 175 -7.39 11.77 -7.27
N VAL A 176 -6.77 11.09 -6.31
CA VAL A 176 -6.81 9.62 -6.24
C VAL A 176 -8.22 9.13 -5.91
N SER A 177 -8.90 9.78 -4.95
CA SER A 177 -10.27 9.45 -4.54
C SER A 177 -11.26 9.57 -5.70
N ASN A 178 -11.14 10.63 -6.50
CA ASN A 178 -11.99 10.86 -7.68
C ASN A 178 -11.84 9.76 -8.73
N ILE A 179 -10.67 9.14 -8.83
CA ILE A 179 -10.37 8.09 -9.80
C ILE A 179 -10.79 6.71 -9.28
N THR A 180 -10.49 6.40 -8.02
CA THR A 180 -10.72 5.06 -7.45
C THR A 180 -12.10 4.90 -6.83
N GLY A 181 -12.81 6.00 -6.55
CA GLY A 181 -14.06 6.00 -5.80
C GLY A 181 -13.89 5.59 -4.33
N ARG A 182 -12.66 5.49 -3.83
CA ARG A 182 -12.37 5.15 -2.44
C ARG A 182 -12.34 6.41 -1.59
N THR A 183 -13.03 6.36 -0.46
CA THR A 183 -12.90 7.37 0.59
C THR A 183 -11.66 7.05 1.42
N TYR A 184 -10.60 7.82 1.23
CA TYR A 184 -9.49 7.85 2.18
C TYR A 184 -9.99 8.52 3.46
N ILE A 185 -9.53 8.05 4.62
CA ILE A 185 -9.84 8.77 5.87
C ILE A 185 -9.30 10.18 5.68
N GLY A 186 -10.22 11.14 5.74
CA GLY A 186 -10.03 12.47 5.21
C GLY A 186 -8.78 13.16 5.74
N ALA A 187 -8.08 13.86 4.86
CA ALA A 187 -6.95 14.72 5.20
C ALA A 187 -7.32 15.74 6.28
N GLU A 188 -8.61 16.06 6.44
CA GLU A 188 -9.17 16.84 7.53
C GLU A 188 -8.94 16.28 8.95
N ASN A 189 -8.57 14.99 9.09
CA ASN A 189 -8.25 14.34 10.37
C ASN A 189 -6.76 14.02 10.53
N ILE A 190 -5.87 14.51 9.67
CA ILE A 190 -4.42 14.35 9.83
C ILE A 190 -3.90 15.59 10.53
N PRO A 191 -3.60 15.56 11.83
CA PRO A 191 -2.86 16.64 12.45
C PRO A 191 -1.48 16.67 11.78
N GLU A 192 -1.05 17.83 11.27
CA GLU A 192 0.32 18.09 10.79
C GLU A 192 0.66 17.79 9.31
N VAL A 193 -0.30 17.77 8.37
CA VAL A 193 0.03 17.78 6.92
C VAL A 193 0.96 18.95 6.57
N ASP A 194 0.74 20.11 7.19
CA ASP A 194 1.58 21.30 7.00
C ASP A 194 3.03 21.09 7.46
N LYS A 195 3.27 20.31 8.52
CA LYS A 195 4.64 20.05 9.01
C LYS A 195 5.38 19.00 8.18
N LEU A 196 4.65 18.08 7.53
CA LEU A 196 5.23 17.16 6.54
C LEU A 196 5.67 17.90 5.29
N ASN A 197 4.87 18.85 4.82
CA ASN A 197 5.24 19.74 3.71
C ASN A 197 6.49 20.56 4.06
N GLU A 198 6.57 21.16 5.26
CA GLU A 198 7.77 21.89 5.72
C GLU A 198 9.04 21.00 5.83
N LYS A 199 8.91 19.72 6.18
CA LYS A 199 10.04 18.77 6.25
C LYS A 199 10.54 18.37 4.86
N LEU A 200 9.64 18.23 3.90
CA LEU A 200 9.98 17.90 2.51
C LEU A 200 10.62 19.09 1.79
N GLU A 201 10.12 20.31 2.02
CA GLU A 201 10.73 21.55 1.51
C GLU A 201 12.15 21.79 2.09
N LYS A 202 12.39 21.41 3.35
CA LYS A 202 13.73 21.46 3.97
C LYS A 202 14.70 20.43 3.36
N ALA A 203 14.22 19.26 2.92
CA ALA A 203 15.05 18.25 2.27
C ALA A 203 15.52 18.69 0.87
N ASP A 204 14.69 19.43 0.13
CA ASP A 204 15.10 20.06 -1.15
C ASP A 204 16.04 21.26 -0.93
N SER A 205 15.89 21.97 0.19
CA SER A 205 16.75 23.09 0.57
C SER A 205 18.19 22.67 0.92
N GLU A 206 18.37 21.47 1.49
CA GLU A 206 19.69 20.93 1.86
C GLU A 206 20.45 20.31 0.67
N SER A 207 19.81 20.11 -0.49
CA SER A 207 20.47 19.63 -1.71
C SER A 207 21.01 20.73 -2.62
N THR A 208 20.80 22.01 -2.28
CA THR A 208 21.25 23.16 -3.10
C THR A 208 22.43 23.94 -2.50
N ALA A 209 23.02 23.47 -1.40
CA ALA A 209 24.22 24.06 -0.81
C ALA A 209 25.53 23.44 -1.34
N SER A 210 25.77 23.57 -2.65
CA SER A 210 27.16 23.61 -3.17
C SER A 210 27.20 24.32 -4.52
N GLY A 211 26.96 25.63 -4.51
CA GLY A 211 27.68 26.54 -5.41
C GLY A 211 29.01 26.89 -4.74
N SER A 212 30.11 27.19 -5.43
CA SER A 212 30.29 27.56 -6.82
C SER A 212 31.79 27.66 -7.06
N SER A 213 32.27 27.45 -8.29
CA SER A 213 33.34 28.30 -8.82
C SER A 213 33.35 28.28 -10.33
N GLN A 214 33.30 29.50 -10.86
CA GLN A 214 33.23 29.90 -12.24
C GLN A 214 34.53 29.56 -12.98
N ASN A 215 34.45 29.23 -14.27
CA ASN A 215 35.11 30.09 -15.26
C ASN A 215 34.57 29.88 -16.66
N SER A 216 34.44 31.01 -17.36
CA SER A 216 34.04 31.15 -18.74
C SER A 216 35.22 30.94 -19.71
N ILE A 217 34.88 30.75 -20.98
CA ILE A 217 35.62 31.07 -22.24
C ILE A 217 36.00 29.87 -23.13
N SER A 218 35.28 29.84 -24.26
CA SER A 218 35.48 29.47 -25.68
C SER A 218 36.68 28.66 -26.22
N SER A 219 36.43 28.14 -27.45
CA SER A 219 37.29 27.62 -28.55
C SER A 219 37.37 26.08 -28.62
N GLU A 220 36.72 25.42 -29.57
CA GLU A 220 37.02 25.22 -31.01
C GLU A 220 37.90 23.99 -31.33
N ILE A 221 37.30 23.05 -32.09
CA ILE A 221 37.84 22.20 -33.17
C ILE A 221 38.86 21.09 -32.80
N THR A 222 38.53 19.81 -33.07
CA THR A 222 39.08 18.94 -34.16
C THR A 222 38.85 17.43 -33.89
N ASN A 223 37.97 16.83 -34.69
CA ASN A 223 38.17 15.70 -35.62
C ASN A 223 39.11 14.50 -35.33
N ASN A 224 38.56 13.34 -35.74
CA ASN A 224 39.15 12.12 -36.33
C ASN A 224 39.55 10.96 -35.40
N THR A 225 39.53 9.68 -35.77
CA THR A 225 38.92 8.82 -36.84
C THR A 225 39.58 7.45 -36.62
N GLU A 226 38.78 6.37 -36.53
CA GLU A 226 39.05 4.94 -36.89
C GLU A 226 40.36 4.25 -36.38
N ALA A 227 40.59 2.93 -36.39
CA ALA A 227 39.97 1.77 -37.02
C ALA A 227 40.46 0.48 -36.32
N SER A 228 39.65 -0.60 -36.40
CA SER A 228 39.96 -2.00 -36.81
C SER A 228 41.15 -2.76 -36.19
N ALA A 229 41.18 -4.10 -36.03
CA ALA A 229 40.63 -5.21 -36.83
C ALA A 229 40.59 -6.51 -35.97
N VAL A 230 39.58 -7.40 -36.04
CA VAL A 230 39.38 -8.61 -36.92
C VAL A 230 40.50 -9.67 -36.71
N SER A 231 40.30 -11.00 -36.59
CA SER A 231 39.41 -11.96 -37.30
C SER A 231 39.39 -13.35 -36.59
N SER A 232 38.26 -14.10 -36.58
CA SER A 232 37.88 -15.27 -37.46
C SER A 232 38.50 -16.63 -37.05
N GLU A 233 37.92 -17.83 -37.21
CA GLU A 233 36.63 -18.35 -37.69
C GLU A 233 36.54 -19.88 -37.37
N ALA A 234 35.29 -20.38 -37.26
CA ALA A 234 34.67 -21.69 -37.56
C ALA A 234 35.53 -22.86 -38.18
N LYS A 235 35.18 -24.16 -38.11
CA LYS A 235 33.84 -24.81 -38.21
C LYS A 235 33.89 -26.37 -38.02
N SER A 236 32.74 -26.95 -37.62
CA SER A 236 32.12 -28.27 -37.96
C SER A 236 32.85 -29.60 -37.64
N GLU A 237 32.22 -30.74 -37.35
CA GLU A 237 30.91 -31.25 -36.87
C GLU A 237 31.09 -32.79 -36.86
N GLU A 238 30.60 -33.53 -35.86
CA GLU A 238 29.89 -34.82 -36.03
C GLU A 238 29.44 -35.42 -34.68
N GLN A 239 28.32 -36.13 -34.74
CA GLN A 239 27.43 -36.54 -33.64
C GLN A 239 27.93 -37.76 -32.83
N SER A 240 27.62 -37.76 -31.52
CA SER A 240 27.27 -39.00 -30.80
C SER A 240 26.30 -38.72 -29.65
N VAL A 241 25.49 -39.74 -29.34
CA VAL A 241 24.25 -39.72 -28.55
C VAL A 241 24.53 -39.83 -27.05
N GLN A 242 23.93 -38.97 -26.21
CA GLN A 242 23.02 -39.27 -25.07
C GLN A 242 22.92 -38.09 -24.06
N SER A 243 21.69 -37.91 -23.56
CA SER A 243 21.27 -37.25 -22.30
C SER A 243 21.05 -35.72 -22.23
N GLN A 244 19.77 -35.40 -21.97
CA GLN A 244 19.21 -34.23 -21.26
C GLN A 244 19.58 -32.82 -21.76
N GLY A 245 18.68 -32.24 -22.54
CA GLY A 245 18.62 -30.79 -22.79
C GLY A 245 17.38 -30.20 -22.12
N ASP A 246 17.56 -29.70 -20.90
CA ASP A 246 16.60 -28.82 -20.25
C ASP A 246 16.29 -27.65 -21.18
N LYS A 247 15.01 -27.46 -21.51
CA LYS A 247 14.49 -26.16 -21.94
C LYS A 247 14.97 -25.11 -20.92
N PRO A 248 15.18 -23.84 -21.29
CA PRO A 248 15.28 -22.77 -20.30
C PRO A 248 13.99 -22.84 -19.47
N CYS A 249 14.09 -23.48 -18.31
CA CYS A 249 12.99 -23.61 -17.37
C CYS A 249 12.79 -22.20 -16.88
N ASP A 250 11.76 -21.54 -17.40
CA ASP A 250 11.28 -20.26 -16.91
C ASP A 250 10.84 -20.48 -15.46
N LYS A 251 11.81 -20.39 -14.54
CA LYS A 251 11.61 -20.54 -13.10
C LYS A 251 10.63 -19.49 -12.58
N ASP A 252 10.40 -18.43 -13.35
CA ASP A 252 9.53 -17.32 -13.02
C ASP A 252 8.08 -17.56 -13.45
N ALA A 253 7.81 -18.51 -14.36
CA ALA A 253 6.46 -18.85 -14.80
C ALA A 253 5.55 -19.27 -13.63
N ARG A 254 6.12 -19.90 -12.60
CA ARG A 254 5.39 -20.35 -11.40
C ARG A 254 5.36 -19.33 -10.28
N LEU A 255 6.02 -18.18 -10.41
CA LEU A 255 6.07 -17.17 -9.36
C LEU A 255 4.89 -16.19 -9.43
N CYS A 256 4.40 -15.81 -8.26
CA CYS A 256 3.41 -14.76 -8.04
C CYS A 256 3.82 -13.49 -8.76
N LYS A 257 2.99 -12.99 -9.67
CA LYS A 257 3.30 -11.81 -10.49
C LYS A 257 3.16 -10.49 -9.76
N ILE A 258 2.84 -10.54 -8.46
CA ILE A 258 2.74 -9.38 -7.58
C ILE A 258 4.01 -9.23 -6.74
N CYS A 259 4.48 -10.32 -6.12
CA CYS A 259 5.65 -10.27 -5.24
C CYS A 259 6.90 -10.93 -5.82
N TYR A 260 6.78 -11.70 -6.90
CA TYR A 260 7.85 -12.48 -7.53
C TYR A 260 8.67 -13.34 -6.55
N SER A 261 8.11 -13.65 -5.37
CA SER A 261 8.83 -14.28 -4.26
C SER A 261 8.26 -15.63 -3.86
N ARG A 262 6.98 -15.89 -4.16
CA ARG A 262 6.25 -17.09 -3.76
C ARG A 262 5.51 -17.65 -4.96
N GLU A 263 5.23 -18.94 -4.97
CA GLU A 263 4.51 -19.57 -6.08
C GLU A 263 3.07 -19.08 -6.20
N VAL A 264 2.57 -19.04 -7.44
CA VAL A 264 1.15 -18.82 -7.73
C VAL A 264 0.34 -20.00 -7.19
N ARG A 265 -0.71 -19.70 -6.41
CA ARG A 265 -1.57 -20.74 -5.82
C ARG A 265 -3.02 -20.32 -5.63
N ILE A 266 -3.39 -19.14 -6.11
CA ILE A 266 -4.75 -18.61 -5.97
C ILE A 266 -5.38 -18.34 -7.33
N VAL A 267 -6.55 -18.94 -7.54
CA VAL A 267 -7.44 -18.70 -8.67
C VAL A 267 -8.51 -17.69 -8.27
N PHE A 268 -8.74 -16.69 -9.13
CA PHE A 268 -9.74 -15.64 -8.94
C PHE A 268 -11.06 -15.99 -9.62
N MET A 269 -12.16 -16.09 -8.87
CA MET A 269 -13.49 -16.39 -9.40
C MET A 269 -14.33 -15.12 -9.60
N PRO A 270 -15.16 -15.04 -10.65
CA PRO A 270 -15.49 -16.12 -11.61
C PRO A 270 -14.52 -16.28 -12.78
N CYS A 271 -13.47 -15.45 -12.88
CA CYS A 271 -12.66 -15.38 -14.10
C CYS A 271 -11.65 -16.51 -14.33
N GLY A 272 -11.32 -17.32 -13.32
CA GLY A 272 -10.44 -18.48 -13.42
C GLY A 272 -8.94 -18.20 -13.51
N HIS A 273 -8.49 -16.94 -13.44
CA HIS A 273 -7.08 -16.61 -13.61
C HIS A 273 -6.24 -16.90 -12.37
N LEU A 274 -5.05 -17.46 -12.57
CA LEU A 274 -4.06 -17.83 -11.54
C LEU A 274 -2.82 -16.94 -11.68
N LEU A 275 -2.66 -15.96 -10.79
CA LEU A 275 -1.57 -14.97 -10.89
C LEU A 275 -0.85 -14.66 -9.56
N ALA A 276 -1.44 -15.02 -8.42
CA ALA A 276 -1.02 -14.57 -7.11
C ALA A 276 -0.71 -15.72 -6.14
N CYS A 277 0.22 -15.48 -5.21
CA CYS A 277 0.36 -16.31 -4.01
C CYS A 277 -0.76 -16.00 -3.01
N ALA A 278 -0.98 -16.88 -2.01
CA ALA A 278 -2.05 -16.69 -1.03
C ALA A 278 -1.95 -15.36 -0.27
N GLU A 279 -0.74 -14.89 0.02
CA GLU A 279 -0.57 -13.63 0.77
C GLU A 279 -0.97 -12.42 -0.06
N CYS A 280 -0.56 -12.39 -1.33
CA CYS A 280 -0.89 -11.26 -2.21
C CYS A 280 -2.37 -11.25 -2.61
N ALA A 281 -3.05 -12.40 -2.59
CA ALA A 281 -4.45 -12.48 -2.99
C ALA A 281 -5.45 -12.01 -1.91
N LYS A 282 -5.07 -11.97 -0.62
CA LYS A 282 -5.99 -11.66 0.51
C LYS A 282 -6.79 -10.37 0.30
N ASN A 283 -6.17 -9.36 -0.31
CA ASN A 283 -6.75 -8.02 -0.47
C ASN A 283 -7.13 -7.71 -1.93
N MET A 284 -7.07 -8.69 -2.83
CA MET A 284 -7.43 -8.48 -4.23
C MET A 284 -8.93 -8.62 -4.44
N LYS A 285 -9.57 -7.52 -4.85
CA LYS A 285 -10.99 -7.47 -5.24
C LYS A 285 -11.20 -7.45 -6.75
N ILE A 286 -10.13 -7.28 -7.53
CA ILE A 286 -10.14 -7.23 -8.99
C ILE A 286 -9.03 -8.13 -9.52
N CYS A 287 -9.33 -8.94 -10.55
CA CYS A 287 -8.35 -9.83 -11.17
C CYS A 287 -7.30 -9.04 -11.96
N GLY A 288 -6.02 -9.22 -11.64
CA GLY A 288 -4.90 -8.57 -12.34
C GLY A 288 -4.65 -9.03 -13.79
N VAL A 289 -5.39 -10.03 -14.30
CA VAL A 289 -5.32 -10.47 -15.70
C VAL A 289 -6.46 -9.91 -16.54
N CYS A 290 -7.70 -10.09 -16.08
CA CYS A 290 -8.89 -9.75 -16.89
C CYS A 290 -9.74 -8.61 -16.32
N ARG A 291 -9.31 -8.00 -15.21
CA ARG A 291 -9.92 -6.82 -14.59
C ARG A 291 -11.38 -7.01 -14.11
N LYS A 292 -11.88 -8.25 -14.08
CA LYS A 292 -13.19 -8.59 -13.49
C LYS A 292 -13.14 -8.60 -11.96
N ASN A 293 -14.27 -8.32 -11.33
CA ASN A 293 -14.42 -8.44 -9.88
C ASN A 293 -14.12 -9.87 -9.41
N VAL A 294 -13.43 -9.95 -8.28
CA VAL A 294 -13.13 -11.17 -7.56
C VAL A 294 -14.19 -11.33 -6.49
N GLU A 295 -15.08 -12.30 -6.70
CA GLU A 295 -16.10 -12.67 -5.72
C GLU A 295 -15.53 -13.67 -4.71
N LEU A 296 -14.66 -14.56 -5.18
CA LEU A 296 -14.06 -15.63 -4.38
C LEU A 296 -12.64 -15.93 -4.86
N THR A 297 -11.76 -16.29 -3.92
CA THR A 297 -10.44 -16.83 -4.21
C THR A 297 -10.37 -18.30 -3.84
N VAL A 298 -9.91 -19.15 -4.77
CA VAL A 298 -9.74 -20.59 -4.55
C VAL A 298 -8.26 -20.93 -4.53
N GLN A 299 -7.79 -21.58 -3.45
CA GLN A 299 -6.42 -22.07 -3.39
C GLN A 299 -6.29 -23.40 -4.14
N VAL A 300 -5.29 -23.49 -5.01
CA VAL A 300 -4.99 -24.68 -5.82
C VAL A 300 -3.61 -25.23 -5.48
N TYR A 301 -3.48 -26.56 -5.56
CA TYR A 301 -2.21 -27.27 -5.37
C TYR A 301 -1.76 -27.78 -6.73
N ILE A 302 -0.62 -27.26 -7.20
CA ILE A 302 -0.07 -27.58 -8.51
C ILE A 302 1.01 -28.64 -8.29
N SER A 303 0.78 -29.85 -8.81
CA SER A 303 1.72 -30.99 -8.77
C SER A 303 2.82 -30.89 -9.82
#